data_AF-A0AAW4KL45-F1
#
_entry.id   AF-A0AAW4KL45-F1
#
_cell.length_a   1.000
_cell.length_b   1.000
_cell.length_c   1.000
_cell.angle_alpha   90.00
_cell.angle_beta   90.00
_cell.angle_gamma   90.00
#
_symmetry.space_group_name_H-M   'P 1'
#
loop_
_entity.id
_entity.type
_entity.pdbx_description
1 polymer ?
#
loop_
_entity_poly.entity_id
_entity_poly.type
_entity_poly.pdbx_seq_one_letter_code
_entity_poly.pdbx_strand_id
1 'polypeptide(L)'
;FLGDGINDAPALRDADVGISVDSGTDIAKESADIILLEKSLMVLEEGVLKGRETFGNIMKYLNMTASSNFGNVFSVLVASAFIPFMPMLAIHLLLQNLMYDISQLALPWDKMDKEYLAKPRKWDAKNIGRFMIWIGPSF
;
A
#
# COMPACT_ATOMS: atom_id res chain seq x y z
N PHE A 1 -5.36 3.04 20.13
CA PHE A 1 -5.91 3.06 21.50
C PHE A 1 -7.42 2.84 21.41
N LEU A 2 -8.04 2.15 22.37
CA LEU A 2 -9.50 1.96 22.41
C LEU A 2 -10.05 2.61 23.68
N GLY A 3 -11.05 3.47 23.54
CA GLY A 3 -11.66 4.21 24.64
C GLY A 3 -13.13 4.52 24.39
N ASP A 4 -13.87 4.83 25.43
CA ASP A 4 -15.30 5.12 25.36
C ASP A 4 -15.73 6.33 26.22
N GLY A 5 -14.85 6.79 27.12
CA GLY A 5 -15.12 7.87 28.06
C GLY A 5 -14.47 9.21 27.70
N ILE A 6 -14.93 10.27 28.37
CA ILE A 6 -14.37 11.63 28.23
C ILE A 6 -12.88 11.65 28.64
N ASN A 7 -12.51 10.85 29.65
CA ASN A 7 -11.13 10.74 30.14
C ASN A 7 -10.20 10.09 29.11
N ASP A 8 -10.74 9.33 28.16
CA ASP A 8 -9.99 8.66 27.10
C ASP A 8 -9.71 9.58 25.92
N ALA A 9 -10.40 10.71 25.81
CA ALA A 9 -10.30 11.62 24.68
C ALA A 9 -8.87 12.12 24.40
N PRO A 10 -8.04 12.53 25.39
CA PRO A 10 -6.65 12.89 25.14
C PRO A 10 -5.82 11.71 24.61
N ALA A 11 -6.06 10.51 25.12
CA ALA A 11 -5.34 9.29 24.70
C ALA A 11 -5.78 8.80 23.32
N LEU A 12 -7.05 8.97 22.95
CA LEU A 12 -7.57 8.72 21.61
C LEU A 12 -6.91 9.66 20.59
N ARG A 13 -6.77 10.95 20.95
CA ARG A 13 -6.15 11.98 20.11
C ARG A 13 -4.65 11.80 19.91
N ASP A 14 -3.94 11.28 20.93
CA ASP A 14 -2.48 11.07 20.89
C ASP A 14 -2.09 9.73 20.24
N ALA A 15 -3.01 8.77 20.18
CA ALA A 15 -2.75 7.48 19.57
C ALA A 15 -2.57 7.58 18.05
N ASP A 16 -1.70 6.73 17.48
CA ASP A 16 -1.54 6.61 16.02
C ASP A 16 -2.86 6.25 15.31
N VAL A 17 -3.73 5.50 16.02
CA VAL A 17 -5.10 5.17 15.62
C VAL A 17 -5.97 5.10 16.89
N GLY A 18 -6.90 6.04 17.04
CA GLY A 18 -7.91 6.07 18.11
C GLY A 18 -9.20 5.36 17.69
N ILE A 19 -9.72 4.48 18.55
CA ILE A 19 -10.94 3.69 18.28
C ILE A 19 -11.93 3.91 19.42
N SER A 20 -13.15 4.35 19.08
CA SER A 20 -14.27 4.46 20.02
C SER A 20 -15.41 3.52 19.63
N VAL A 21 -16.35 3.30 20.54
CA VAL A 21 -17.60 2.56 20.26
C VAL A 21 -18.76 3.55 20.08
N ASP A 22 -19.79 3.16 19.34
CA ASP A 22 -20.97 4.00 19.09
C ASP A 22 -21.72 4.38 20.38
N SER A 23 -21.72 3.46 21.36
CA SER A 23 -22.24 3.70 22.72
C SER A 23 -21.35 4.57 23.62
N GLY A 24 -20.20 5.02 23.11
CA GLY A 24 -19.26 5.87 23.83
C GLY A 24 -19.74 7.31 23.96
N THR A 25 -19.11 8.06 24.86
CA THR A 25 -19.38 9.48 25.05
C THR A 25 -19.12 10.28 23.77
N ASP A 26 -19.85 11.37 23.55
CA ASP A 26 -19.71 12.17 22.33
C ASP A 26 -18.29 12.71 22.16
N ILE A 27 -17.64 13.12 23.26
CA ILE A 27 -16.24 13.57 23.27
C ILE A 27 -15.29 12.45 22.85
N ALA A 28 -15.52 11.20 23.29
CA ALA A 28 -14.70 10.06 22.87
C ALA A 28 -14.88 9.76 21.37
N LYS A 29 -16.11 9.82 20.85
CA LYS A 29 -16.40 9.63 19.42
C LYS A 29 -15.79 10.73 18.54
N GLU A 30 -15.87 11.99 18.96
CA GLU A 30 -15.22 13.11 18.25
C GLU A 30 -13.69 13.05 18.27
N SER A 31 -13.11 12.36 19.25
CA SER A 31 -11.66 12.25 19.41
C SER A 31 -11.06 11.00 18.74
N ALA A 32 -11.90 10.05 18.30
CA ALA A 32 -11.46 8.80 17.68
C ALA A 32 -11.42 8.89 16.15
N ASP A 33 -10.52 8.15 15.52
CA ASP A 33 -10.42 8.03 14.06
C ASP A 33 -11.44 7.00 13.51
N ILE A 34 -11.76 5.99 14.31
CA ILE A 34 -12.66 4.90 13.95
C ILE A 34 -13.73 4.74 15.03
N ILE A 35 -14.99 4.63 14.60
CA ILE A 35 -16.12 4.33 15.48
C ILE A 35 -16.62 2.93 15.17
N LEU A 36 -16.57 2.04 16.16
CA LEU A 36 -17.14 0.70 16.10
C LEU A 36 -18.66 0.79 16.32
N LEU A 37 -19.40 0.53 15.25
CA LEU A 37 -20.87 0.48 15.29
C LEU A 37 -21.38 -0.72 16.10
N GLU A 38 -20.64 -1.82 16.06
CA GLU A 38 -20.93 -3.02 16.84
C GLU A 38 -19.91 -3.17 17.97
N LYS A 39 -20.38 -3.47 19.18
CA LYS A 39 -19.51 -3.70 20.35
C LYS A 39 -18.89 -5.09 20.32
N SER A 40 -18.17 -5.41 19.25
CA SER A 40 -17.54 -6.71 19.02
C SER A 40 -16.06 -6.53 18.64
N LEU A 41 -15.18 -7.12 19.44
CA LEU A 41 -13.75 -7.18 19.13
C LEU A 41 -13.45 -8.03 17.89
N MET A 42 -14.39 -8.90 17.47
CA MET A 42 -14.25 -9.70 16.25
C MET A 42 -14.24 -8.82 15.00
N VAL A 43 -15.06 -7.76 14.98
CA VAL A 43 -15.08 -6.77 13.87
C VAL A 43 -13.75 -6.02 13.81
N LEU A 44 -13.16 -5.72 14.97
CA LEU A 44 -11.85 -5.09 15.04
C LEU A 44 -10.75 -6.03 14.50
N GLU A 45 -10.79 -7.32 14.83
CA GLU A 45 -9.86 -8.31 14.31
C GLU A 45 -9.97 -8.43 12.78
N GLU A 46 -11.19 -8.56 12.24
CA GLU A 46 -11.42 -8.56 10.79
C GLU A 46 -10.92 -7.27 10.12
N GLY A 47 -11.17 -6.11 10.74
CA GLY A 47 -10.68 -4.82 10.26
C GLY A 47 -9.15 -4.78 10.18
N VAL A 48 -8.46 -5.30 11.20
CA VAL A 48 -6.98 -5.41 11.20
C VAL A 48 -6.50 -6.37 10.10
N LEU A 49 -7.17 -7.51 9.91
CA LEU A 49 -6.82 -8.45 8.83
C LEU A 49 -7.02 -7.81 7.45
N LYS A 50 -8.13 -7.11 7.24
CA LYS A 50 -8.41 -6.38 6.00
C LYS A 50 -7.37 -5.30 5.74
N GLY A 51 -6.97 -4.56 6.77
CA GLY A 51 -5.89 -3.57 6.68
C GLY A 51 -4.55 -4.20 6.26
N ARG A 52 -4.23 -5.40 6.74
CA ARG A 52 -3.03 -6.15 6.31
C ARG A 52 -3.11 -6.59 4.85
N GLU A 53 -4.28 -7.01 4.37
CA GLU A 53 -4.51 -7.33 2.94
C GLU A 53 -4.28 -6.10 2.07
N THR A 54 -4.91 -4.98 2.41
CA THR A 54 -4.76 -3.72 1.67
C THR A 54 -3.30 -3.27 1.63
N PHE A 55 -2.59 -3.31 2.76
CA PHE A 55 -1.17 -2.97 2.81
C PHE A 55 -0.31 -3.88 1.91
N GLY A 56 -0.58 -5.19 1.93
CA GLY A 56 0.09 -6.17 1.07
C GLY A 56 -0.11 -5.90 -0.42
N ASN A 57 -1.35 -5.63 -0.82
CA ASN A 57 -1.69 -5.33 -2.21
C ASN A 57 -1.04 -4.03 -2.69
N ILE A 58 -0.97 -3.00 -1.84
CA ILE A 58 -0.24 -1.76 -2.14
C ILE A 58 1.26 -2.04 -2.33
N MET A 59 1.90 -2.82 -1.46
CA MET A 59 3.32 -3.18 -1.64
C MET A 59 3.56 -3.94 -2.94
N LYS A 60 2.67 -4.88 -3.28
CA LYS A 60 2.77 -5.67 -4.52
C LYS A 60 2.71 -4.76 -5.75
N TYR A 61 1.73 -3.86 -5.78
CA TYR A 61 1.59 -2.85 -6.84
C TYR A 61 2.85 -1.97 -6.94
N LEU A 62 3.33 -1.42 -5.82
CA LEU A 62 4.51 -0.56 -5.81
C LEU A 62 5.76 -1.28 -6.33
N ASN A 63 6.00 -2.51 -5.89
CA ASN A 63 7.14 -3.30 -6.37
C ASN A 63 7.06 -3.57 -7.88
N MET A 64 5.86 -3.87 -8.39
CA MET A 64 5.67 -4.18 -9.81
C MET A 64 5.85 -2.94 -10.69
N THR A 65 5.21 -1.82 -10.33
CA THR A 65 5.35 -0.54 -11.05
C THR A 65 6.78 -0.01 -10.99
N ALA A 66 7.41 -0.01 -9.81
CA ALA A 66 8.77 0.50 -9.66
C ALA A 66 9.79 -0.36 -10.43
N SER A 67 9.64 -1.69 -10.41
CA SER A 67 10.52 -2.59 -11.16
C SER A 67 10.35 -2.44 -12.67
N SER A 68 9.11 -2.34 -13.17
CA SER A 68 8.82 -2.17 -14.59
C SER A 68 9.35 -0.83 -15.15
N ASN A 69 9.09 0.26 -14.42
CA ASN A 69 9.58 1.58 -14.82
C ASN A 69 11.11 1.65 -14.83
N PHE A 70 11.77 1.01 -13.85
CA PHE A 70 13.22 0.92 -13.82
C PHE A 70 13.76 0.09 -14.98
N GLY A 71 13.20 -1.10 -15.24
CA GLY A 71 13.61 -1.98 -16.35
C GLY A 71 13.48 -1.31 -17.72
N ASN A 72 12.38 -0.60 -17.96
CA ASN A 72 12.15 0.15 -19.19
C ASN A 72 13.20 1.26 -19.38
N VAL A 73 13.37 2.12 -18.36
CA VAL A 73 14.36 3.22 -18.43
C VAL A 73 15.78 2.68 -18.58
N PHE A 74 16.14 1.65 -17.84
CA PHE A 74 17.46 1.01 -17.93
C PHE A 74 17.71 0.41 -19.32
N SER A 75 16.72 -0.29 -19.88
CA SER A 75 16.80 -0.87 -21.23
C SER A 75 16.96 0.20 -22.30
N VAL A 76 16.23 1.31 -22.20
CA VAL A 76 16.37 2.46 -23.12
C VAL A 76 17.75 3.11 -22.99
N LEU A 77 18.26 3.28 -21.77
CA LEU A 77 19.60 3.83 -21.52
C LEU A 77 20.69 2.94 -22.14
N VAL A 78 20.65 1.63 -21.89
CA VAL A 78 21.59 0.67 -22.47
C VAL A 78 21.49 0.67 -23.99
N ALA A 79 20.28 0.57 -24.56
CA ALA A 79 20.08 0.59 -26.01
C ALA A 79 20.62 1.88 -26.66
N SER A 80 20.42 3.04 -26.02
CA SER A 80 20.92 4.33 -26.52
C SER A 80 22.45 4.46 -26.48
N ALA A 81 23.13 3.71 -25.61
CA ALA A 81 24.59 3.68 -25.56
C ALA A 81 25.21 2.89 -26.74
N PHE A 82 24.45 1.93 -27.30
CA PHE A 82 24.91 1.08 -28.41
C PHE A 82 24.34 1.47 -29.78
N ILE A 83 23.26 2.25 -29.82
CA ILE A 83 22.51 2.54 -31.05
C ILE A 83 22.38 4.07 -31.26
N PRO A 84 22.74 4.62 -32.45
CA PRO A 84 22.78 6.07 -32.70
C PRO A 84 21.41 6.74 -32.94
N PHE A 85 20.29 6.01 -32.85
CA PHE A 85 18.94 6.55 -33.01
C PHE A 85 18.13 6.36 -31.72
N MET A 86 17.17 7.26 -31.45
CA MET A 86 16.26 7.16 -30.30
C MET A 86 15.42 5.87 -30.39
N PRO A 87 15.55 4.91 -29.46
CA PRO A 87 14.84 3.64 -29.54
C PRO A 87 13.31 3.78 -29.40
N MET A 88 12.84 4.83 -28.71
CA MET A 88 11.41 5.07 -28.46
C MET A 88 11.12 6.57 -28.28
N LEU A 89 10.02 7.06 -28.86
CA LEU A 89 9.52 8.42 -28.62
C LEU A 89 8.83 8.52 -27.26
N ALA A 90 8.89 9.70 -26.63
CA ALA A 90 8.24 9.98 -25.34
C ALA A 90 6.74 9.64 -25.31
N ILE A 91 6.03 9.80 -26.45
CA ILE A 91 4.61 9.45 -26.58
C ILE A 91 4.35 7.94 -26.41
N HIS A 92 5.27 7.09 -26.89
CA HIS A 92 5.15 5.63 -26.74
C HIS A 92 5.37 5.20 -25.29
N LEU A 93 6.32 5.84 -24.59
CA LEU A 93 6.54 5.61 -23.16
C LEU A 93 5.33 6.02 -22.32
N LEU A 94 4.72 7.17 -22.62
CA LEU A 94 3.51 7.63 -21.93
C LEU A 94 2.33 6.68 -22.18
N LEU A 95 2.14 6.23 -23.43
CA LEU A 95 1.06 5.30 -23.76
C LEU A 95 1.27 3.93 -23.10
N GLN A 96 2.50 3.42 -23.10
CA GLN A 96 2.86 2.16 -22.45
C GLN A 96 2.65 2.23 -20.93
N ASN A 97 3.06 3.32 -20.27
CA ASN A 97 2.80 3.55 -18.85
C ASN A 97 1.30 3.57 -18.55
N LEU A 98 0.52 4.30 -19.34
CA LEU A 98 -0.93 4.36 -19.15
C LEU A 98 -1.60 2.98 -19.29
N MET A 99 -1.23 2.19 -20.30
CA MET A 99 -1.79 0.84 -20.45
C MET A 99 -1.35 -0.10 -19.31
N TYR A 100 -0.11 0.05 -18.84
CA TYR A 100 0.42 -0.75 -17.75
C TYR A 100 -0.30 -0.41 -16.43
N ASP A 101 -0.51 0.87 -16.14
CA ASP A 101 -1.28 1.33 -14.98
C ASP A 101 -2.72 0.80 -15.01
N ILE A 102 -3.39 0.86 -16.16
CA ILE A 102 -4.74 0.29 -16.35
C ILE A 102 -4.74 -1.23 -16.09
N SER A 103 -3.74 -1.94 -16.59
CA SER A 103 -3.61 -3.40 -16.38
C SER A 103 -3.40 -3.75 -14.91
N GLN A 104 -2.76 -2.85 -14.17
CA GLN A 104 -2.49 -3.02 -12.74
C GLN A 104 -3.63 -2.59 -11.81
N LEU A 105 -4.67 -1.93 -12.32
CA LEU A 105 -5.84 -1.54 -11.52
C LEU A 105 -6.55 -2.73 -10.88
N ALA A 106 -6.37 -3.96 -11.39
CA ALA A 106 -6.93 -5.16 -10.79
C ALA A 106 -6.11 -5.71 -9.60
N LEU A 107 -4.84 -5.28 -9.43
CA LEU A 107 -3.97 -5.79 -8.35
C LEU A 107 -4.45 -5.48 -6.93
N PRO A 108 -5.11 -4.33 -6.63
CA PRO A 108 -5.71 -4.10 -5.32
C PRO A 108 -6.77 -5.13 -4.92
N TRP A 109 -7.39 -5.83 -5.87
CA TRP A 109 -8.36 -6.91 -5.64
C TRP A 109 -7.73 -8.29 -5.52
N ASP A 110 -6.40 -8.39 -5.65
CA ASP A 110 -5.70 -9.67 -5.53
C ASP A 110 -5.72 -10.20 -4.08
N LYS A 111 -5.64 -11.53 -3.94
CA LYS A 111 -5.64 -12.19 -2.63
C LYS A 111 -4.22 -12.32 -2.12
N MET A 112 -3.99 -11.82 -0.91
CA MET A 112 -2.73 -12.01 -0.21
C MET A 112 -2.64 -13.38 0.45
N ASP A 113 -1.43 -13.94 0.46
CA ASP A 113 -1.15 -15.22 1.12
C ASP A 113 -1.41 -15.14 2.62
N LYS A 114 -2.01 -16.20 3.18
CA LYS A 114 -2.32 -16.28 4.62
C LYS A 114 -1.07 -16.14 5.49
N GLU A 115 0.06 -16.67 5.03
CA GLU A 115 1.37 -16.54 5.70
C GLU A 115 1.87 -15.09 5.74
N TYR A 116 1.54 -14.29 4.72
CA TYR A 116 1.88 -12.88 4.69
C TYR A 116 1.09 -12.11 5.76
N LEU A 117 -0.21 -12.40 5.86
CA LEU A 117 -1.16 -11.76 6.79
C LEU A 117 -0.96 -12.17 8.25
N ALA A 118 -0.29 -13.30 8.51
CA ALA A 118 -0.10 -13.84 9.86
C ALA A 118 0.62 -12.88 10.83
N LYS A 119 1.47 -11.98 10.32
CA LYS A 119 2.22 -11.01 11.14
C LYS A 119 2.11 -9.59 10.60
N PRO A 120 2.11 -8.56 11.48
CA PRO A 120 2.17 -7.18 11.04
C PRO A 120 3.46 -6.94 10.26
N ARG A 121 3.35 -6.16 9.18
CA ARG A 121 4.48 -5.79 8.33
C ARG A 121 4.80 -4.33 8.52
N LYS A 122 6.08 -4.01 8.52
CA LYS A 122 6.57 -2.64 8.50
C LYS A 122 6.92 -2.27 7.07
N TRP A 123 6.73 -1.00 6.73
CA TRP A 123 7.23 -0.44 5.48
C TRP A 123 8.76 -0.56 5.44
N ASP A 124 9.30 -1.19 4.40
CA ASP A 124 10.74 -1.31 4.17
C ASP A 124 11.11 -0.83 2.76
N ALA A 125 11.41 0.46 2.66
CA ALA A 125 11.82 1.09 1.42
C ALA A 125 13.10 0.47 0.81
N LYS A 126 13.98 -0.13 1.61
CA LYS A 126 15.22 -0.73 1.11
C LYS A 126 14.96 -2.01 0.33
N ASN A 127 13.92 -2.77 0.71
CA ASN A 127 13.53 -3.97 -0.03
C ASN A 127 12.93 -3.63 -1.40
N ILE A 128 12.22 -2.51 -1.52
CA ILE A 128 11.71 -2.05 -2.82
C ILE A 128 12.88 -1.78 -3.78
N GLY A 129 13.90 -1.05 -3.32
CA GLY A 129 15.10 -0.80 -4.11
C GLY A 129 15.87 -2.06 -4.50
N ARG A 130 15.99 -3.05 -3.58
CA ARG A 130 16.59 -4.36 -3.89
C ARG A 130 15.79 -5.13 -4.93
N PHE A 131 14.46 -5.11 -4.83
CA PHE A 131 13.58 -5.76 -5.79
C PHE A 131 13.73 -5.15 -7.18
N MET A 132 13.76 -3.82 -7.29
CA MET A 132 14.00 -3.10 -8.54
C MET A 132 15.32 -3.51 -9.22
N ILE A 133 16.41 -3.64 -8.45
CA ILE A 133 17.72 -4.00 -9.00
C ILE A 133 17.78 -5.46 -9.44
N TRP A 134 17.11 -6.37 -8.72
CA TRP A 134 17.19 -7.81 -8.99
C TRP A 134 16.20 -8.29 -10.06
N ILE A 135 14.99 -7.73 -10.08
CA ILE A 135 13.91 -8.11 -11.00
C ILE A 135 13.85 -7.18 -12.23
N GLY A 136 14.19 -5.90 -12.07
CA GLY A 136 14.12 -4.89 -13.13
C GLY A 136 14.87 -5.22 -14.43
N PRO A 137 16.04 -5.88 -14.43
CA PRO A 137 16.75 -6.23 -15.67
C PRO A 137 16.09 -7.37 -16.49
N SER A 138 15.06 -8.02 -15.93
CA SER A 138 14.42 -9.21 -16.52
C SER A 138 13.08 -8.92 -17.20
N PHE A 139 12.59 -7.67 -17.10
CA PHE A 139 11.30 -7.18 -17.63
C PHE A 139 11.51 -6.14 -18.73
#